data_AF-A0A5C7IZ16-F1
#
_entry.id   AF-A0A5C7IZ16-F1
#
_cell.length_a   1.000
_cell.length_b   1.000
_cell.length_c   1.000
_cell.angle_alpha   90.00
_cell.angle_beta   90.00
_cell.angle_gamma   90.00
#
_symmetry.space_group_name_H-M   'P 1'
#
loop_
_entity.id
_entity.type
_entity.pdbx_description
1 polymer ?
#
loop_
_entity_poly.entity_id
_entity_poly.type
_entity_poly.pdbx_seq_one_letter_code
_entity_poly.pdbx_strand_id
1 'polypeptide(L)'
;MLSAGTNDFILNYYDIPTRRQQFNNISAYQDFLLTALQNYIKGTLPGSRIVYADVYETVIDMVNNPQKYGFTETNRGCCGTGFVEVAGLCNSITPTCGSDSQFLFWDCIHPSEATYQNLAKYIESKILSYDITG
;
A
#
# COMPACT_ATOMS: atom_id res chain seq x y z
N MET A 1 -6.29 -5.39 -16.50
CA MET A 1 -5.73 -4.99 -15.19
C MET A 1 -5.71 -3.48 -15.17
N LEU A 2 -6.58 -2.84 -14.37
CA LEU A 2 -6.47 -1.41 -14.11
C LEU A 2 -5.60 -1.28 -12.85
N SER A 3 -4.44 -0.66 -12.96
CA SER A 3 -3.53 -0.42 -11.83
C SER A 3 -3.34 1.08 -11.73
N ALA A 4 -3.61 1.64 -10.55
CA ALA A 4 -3.19 2.97 -10.15
C ALA A 4 -2.27 2.77 -8.96
N GLY A 5 -0.97 2.90 -9.18
CA GLY A 5 0.03 2.71 -8.14
C GLY A 5 0.16 3.95 -7.25
N THR A 6 0.90 3.82 -6.15
CA THR A 6 1.20 4.95 -5.26
C THR A 6 1.91 6.10 -6.01
N ASN A 7 2.68 5.78 -7.06
CA ASN A 7 3.30 6.75 -7.97
C ASN A 7 2.25 7.61 -8.68
N ASP A 8 1.13 7.03 -9.12
CA ASP A 8 0.06 7.78 -9.77
C ASP A 8 -0.66 8.69 -8.77
N PHE A 9 -0.77 8.25 -7.50
CA PHE A 9 -1.33 9.08 -6.44
C PHE A 9 -0.41 10.27 -6.09
N ILE A 10 0.90 10.03 -5.96
CA ILE A 10 1.90 11.09 -5.73
C ILE A 10 1.85 12.11 -6.86
N LEU A 11 1.95 11.66 -8.12
CA LEU A 11 1.96 12.55 -9.27
C LEU A 11 0.64 13.32 -9.41
N ASN A 12 -0.51 12.63 -9.34
CA ASN A 12 -1.80 13.26 -9.65
C ASN A 12 -2.35 14.10 -8.50
N TYR A 13 -2.12 13.72 -7.25
CA TYR A 13 -2.61 14.48 -6.09
C TYR A 13 -1.56 15.47 -5.58
N TYR A 14 -0.31 15.03 -5.38
CA TYR A 14 0.73 15.81 -4.71
C TYR A 14 1.66 16.60 -5.62
N ASP A 15 1.85 16.24 -6.89
CA ASP A 15 2.68 17.04 -7.80
C ASP A 15 1.84 17.96 -8.67
N ILE A 16 0.72 17.48 -9.22
CA ILE A 16 -0.19 18.28 -10.03
C ILE A 16 -1.20 19.03 -9.14
N PRO A 17 -1.19 20.37 -9.09
CA PRO A 17 -1.99 21.15 -8.13
C PRO A 17 -3.51 21.05 -8.36
N THR A 18 -3.95 20.72 -9.57
CA THR A 18 -5.36 20.72 -9.96
C THR A 18 -6.22 19.77 -9.12
N ARG A 19 -5.71 18.58 -8.77
CA ARG A 19 -6.49 17.62 -7.95
C ARG A 19 -6.59 18.04 -6.50
N ARG A 20 -5.51 18.56 -5.90
CA ARG A 20 -5.56 19.15 -4.55
C ARG A 20 -6.47 20.39 -4.44
N GLN A 21 -6.63 21.14 -5.53
CA GLN A 21 -7.60 22.25 -5.57
C GLN A 21 -9.05 21.76 -5.70
N GLN A 22 -9.26 20.61 -6.34
CA GLN A 22 -10.59 20.02 -6.53
C GLN A 22 -11.04 19.20 -5.31
N PHE A 23 -10.11 18.55 -4.62
CA PHE A 23 -10.36 17.69 -3.49
C PHE A 23 -9.62 18.22 -2.26
N ASN A 24 -10.38 18.68 -1.28
CA ASN A 24 -9.86 19.37 -0.10
C ASN A 24 -9.07 18.44 0.86
N ASN A 25 -9.15 17.13 0.65
CA ASN A 25 -8.38 16.13 1.39
C ASN A 25 -8.21 14.84 0.56
N ILE A 26 -7.30 13.98 1.03
CA ILE A 26 -6.91 12.71 0.39
C ILE A 26 -8.10 11.76 0.31
N SER A 27 -8.90 11.65 1.37
CA SER A 27 -10.05 10.76 1.44
C SER A 27 -11.08 11.08 0.35
N ALA A 28 -11.38 12.36 0.13
CA ALA A 28 -12.29 12.79 -0.93
C ALA A 28 -11.78 12.44 -2.33
N TYR A 29 -10.47 12.51 -2.55
CA TYR A 29 -9.88 12.09 -3.82
C TYR A 29 -9.89 10.57 -3.99
N GLN A 30 -9.61 9.82 -2.92
CA GLN A 30 -9.72 8.35 -2.91
C GLN A 30 -11.15 7.90 -3.20
N ASP A 31 -12.16 8.49 -2.55
CA ASP A 31 -13.57 8.20 -2.79
C ASP A 31 -13.99 8.46 -4.25
N PHE A 32 -13.50 9.56 -4.83
CA PHE A 32 -13.69 9.87 -6.24
C PHE A 32 -13.11 8.79 -7.15
N LEU A 33 -11.85 8.38 -6.92
CA LEU A 33 -11.19 7.34 -7.71
C LEU A 33 -11.89 5.99 -7.59
N LEU A 34 -12.27 5.60 -6.37
CA LEU A 34 -12.98 4.34 -6.11
C LEU A 34 -14.36 4.33 -6.79
N THR A 35 -15.09 5.44 -6.71
CA THR A 35 -16.40 5.56 -7.37
C THR A 35 -16.25 5.46 -8.89
N ALA A 36 -15.28 6.16 -9.47
CA ALA A 36 -15.00 6.10 -10.91
C ALA A 36 -14.62 4.69 -11.36
N LEU A 37 -13.75 4.01 -10.59
CA LEU A 37 -13.33 2.64 -10.85
C LEU A 37 -14.50 1.65 -10.79
N GLN A 38 -15.32 1.75 -9.73
CA GLN A 38 -16.49 0.89 -9.56
C GLN A 38 -17.49 1.06 -10.70
N ASN A 39 -17.78 2.29 -11.11
CA ASN A 39 -18.68 2.57 -12.22
C ASN A 39 -18.14 2.00 -13.54
N TYR A 40 -16.84 2.17 -13.79
CA TYR A 40 -16.18 1.61 -14.98
C TYR A 40 -16.26 0.08 -15.02
N ILE A 41 -15.94 -0.60 -13.91
CA ILE A 41 -15.99 -2.07 -13.84
C ILE A 41 -17.43 -2.56 -13.99
N LYS A 42 -18.41 -1.95 -13.32
CA LYS A 42 -19.83 -2.33 -13.46
C LYS A 42 -20.34 -2.21 -14.90
N GLY A 43 -19.89 -1.19 -15.63
CA GLY A 43 -20.28 -0.98 -17.03
C GLY A 43 -19.58 -1.90 -18.03
N THR A 44 -18.35 -2.34 -17.75
CA THR A 44 -17.53 -3.12 -18.69
C THR A 44 -17.51 -4.61 -18.40
N LEU A 45 -17.69 -5.01 -17.13
CA LEU A 45 -17.62 -6.39 -16.66
C LEU A 45 -18.89 -6.72 -15.85
N PRO A 46 -20.07 -6.78 -16.49
CA PRO A 46 -21.30 -7.14 -15.81
C PRO A 46 -21.21 -8.55 -15.21
N GLY A 47 -21.67 -8.71 -13.97
CA GLY A 47 -21.58 -9.97 -13.23
C GLY A 47 -20.25 -10.19 -12.49
N SER A 48 -19.26 -9.30 -12.66
CA SER A 48 -18.06 -9.32 -11.84
C SER A 48 -18.36 -8.87 -10.40
N ARG A 49 -17.58 -9.41 -9.45
CA ARG A 49 -17.62 -9.00 -8.04
C ARG A 49 -16.43 -8.09 -7.75
N ILE A 50 -16.67 -7.02 -6.98
CA ILE A 50 -15.64 -6.06 -6.60
C ILE A 50 -15.46 -6.13 -5.09
N VAL A 51 -14.25 -6.48 -4.65
CA VAL A 51 -13.84 -6.45 -3.25
C VAL A 51 -12.88 -5.28 -3.07
N TYR A 52 -13.19 -4.37 -2.15
CA TYR A 52 -12.31 -3.29 -1.75
C TYR A 52 -11.51 -3.70 -0.51
N ALA A 53 -10.18 -3.64 -0.59
CA ALA A 53 -9.28 -3.89 0.53
C ALA A 53 -8.45 -2.64 0.79
N ASP A 54 -8.71 -1.99 1.92
CA ASP A 54 -7.96 -0.81 2.35
C ASP A 54 -6.62 -1.23 2.95
N VAL A 55 -5.60 -1.28 2.10
CA VAL A 55 -4.24 -1.63 2.51
C VAL A 55 -3.54 -0.45 3.20
N TYR A 56 -3.97 0.79 2.98
CA TYR A 56 -3.35 1.97 3.58
C TYR A 56 -3.55 1.97 5.09
N GLU A 57 -4.80 1.87 5.56
CA GLU A 57 -5.10 1.81 7.00
C GLU A 57 -4.44 0.59 7.66
N THR A 58 -4.34 -0.51 6.92
CA THR A 58 -3.68 -1.73 7.40
C THR A 58 -2.18 -1.52 7.62
N VAL A 59 -1.48 -0.85 6.69
CA VAL A 59 -0.06 -0.49 6.86
C VAL A 59 0.11 0.55 7.97
N ILE A 60 -0.78 1.53 8.08
CA ILE A 60 -0.75 2.52 9.17
C ILE A 60 -0.92 1.85 10.54
N ASP A 61 -1.78 0.83 10.66
CA ASP A 61 -1.88 0.03 11.88
C ASP A 61 -0.57 -0.74 12.17
N MET A 62 0.12 -1.24 11.16
CA MET A 62 1.45 -1.87 11.34
C MET A 62 2.51 -0.87 11.80
N VAL A 63 2.46 0.38 11.32
CA VAL A 63 3.36 1.45 11.76
C VAL A 63 3.09 1.83 13.22
N ASN A 64 1.82 1.98 13.59
CA ASN A 64 1.42 2.43 14.93
C ASN A 64 1.46 1.31 15.97
N ASN A 65 1.26 0.05 15.57
CA ASN A 65 1.22 -1.12 16.45
C ASN A 65 2.18 -2.24 15.96
N PRO A 66 3.48 -1.97 15.78
CA PRO A 66 4.40 -2.88 15.09
C PRO A 66 4.56 -4.24 15.76
N GLN A 67 4.54 -4.27 17.09
CA GLN A 67 4.69 -5.51 17.86
C GLN A 67 3.55 -6.51 17.61
N LYS A 68 2.34 -6.03 17.28
CA LYS A 68 1.20 -6.90 16.89
C LYS A 68 1.51 -7.76 15.67
N TYR A 69 2.42 -7.28 14.83
CA TYR A 69 2.77 -7.88 13.54
C TYR A 69 4.19 -8.48 13.53
N GLY A 70 4.92 -8.41 14.65
CA GLY A 70 6.29 -8.90 14.76
C GLY A 70 7.38 -7.92 14.31
N PHE A 71 7.03 -6.65 14.07
CA PHE A 71 8.00 -5.62 13.68
C PHE A 71 8.63 -4.92 14.89
N THR A 72 9.88 -4.53 14.73
CA THR A 72 10.63 -3.69 15.68
C THR A 72 11.10 -2.37 15.07
N GLU A 73 11.12 -2.26 13.73
CA GLU A 73 11.48 -1.05 13.00
C GLU A 73 10.45 -0.77 11.90
N THR A 74 9.94 0.47 11.86
CA THR A 74 8.90 0.92 10.92
C THR A 74 9.26 2.19 10.16
N ASN A 75 10.32 2.88 10.56
CA ASN A 75 10.68 4.21 10.07
C ASN A 75 11.92 4.18 9.16
N ARG A 76 12.53 3.01 8.98
CA ARG A 76 13.74 2.81 8.21
C ARG A 76 13.69 1.49 7.45
N GLY A 77 14.15 1.50 6.20
CA GLY A 77 14.35 0.28 5.41
C GLY A 77 15.48 -0.61 5.97
N CYS A 78 15.37 -1.92 5.76
CA CYS A 78 16.42 -2.87 6.12
C CYS A 78 17.69 -2.72 5.26
N CYS A 79 17.54 -2.37 3.98
CA CYS A 79 18.62 -2.25 3.02
C CYS A 79 19.22 -0.83 2.99
N GLY A 80 20.55 -0.75 2.85
CA GLY A 80 21.28 0.51 2.75
C GLY A 80 21.24 1.29 4.06
N THR A 81 21.14 2.63 3.96
CA THR A 81 20.80 3.44 5.13
C THR A 81 19.33 3.31 5.49
N GLY A 82 18.48 3.05 4.48
CA GLY A 82 17.04 2.86 4.64
C GLY A 82 16.24 4.16 4.82
N PHE A 83 16.85 5.34 4.60
CA PHE A 83 16.20 6.63 4.85
C PHE A 83 15.80 7.42 3.58
N VAL A 84 16.67 7.55 2.58
CA VAL A 84 16.45 8.48 1.43
C VAL A 84 16.93 7.92 0.08
N GLU A 85 17.51 6.71 0.07
CA GLU A 85 18.20 6.15 -1.11
C GLU A 85 17.22 5.60 -2.15
N VAL A 86 16.52 6.48 -2.87
CA VAL A 86 15.68 6.07 -4.01
C VAL A 86 16.53 5.65 -5.23
N ALA A 87 17.79 6.11 -5.30
CA ALA A 87 18.72 5.87 -6.40
C ALA A 87 19.71 4.72 -6.17
N GLY A 88 19.93 4.31 -4.91
CA GLY A 88 20.83 3.21 -4.56
C GLY A 88 20.07 1.90 -4.59
N LEU A 89 20.14 1.16 -5.70
CA LEU A 89 19.48 -0.15 -5.78
C LEU A 89 20.04 -1.11 -4.72
N CYS A 90 19.16 -1.72 -3.94
CA CYS A 90 19.48 -2.87 -3.10
C CYS A 90 20.00 -4.01 -3.96
N ASN A 91 21.24 -4.39 -3.76
CA ASN A 91 21.90 -5.46 -4.49
C ASN A 91 22.86 -6.21 -3.55
N SER A 92 23.55 -7.21 -4.08
CA SER A 92 24.41 -8.11 -3.28
C SER A 92 25.58 -7.44 -2.55
N ILE A 93 25.97 -6.21 -2.90
CA ILE A 93 27.03 -5.45 -2.21
C ILE A 93 26.48 -4.39 -1.25
N THR A 94 25.16 -4.14 -1.26
CA THR A 94 24.53 -3.18 -0.34
C THR A 94 24.36 -3.83 1.03
N PRO A 95 24.81 -3.19 2.12
CA PRO A 95 24.58 -3.70 3.46
C PRO A 95 23.08 -3.84 3.76
N THR A 96 22.73 -4.89 4.51
CA THR A 96 21.36 -5.14 4.98
C THR A 96 21.34 -5.25 6.50
N CYS A 97 20.16 -5.07 7.09
CA CYS A 97 19.91 -5.36 8.49
C CYS A 97 20.06 -6.88 8.78
N GLY A 98 20.14 -7.25 10.06
CA GLY A 98 20.33 -8.65 10.46
C GLY A 98 19.08 -9.53 10.35
N SER A 99 17.88 -8.96 10.52
CA SER A 99 16.60 -9.68 10.41
C SER A 99 15.58 -8.79 9.71
N ASP A 100 15.43 -8.95 8.40
CA ASP A 100 14.50 -8.21 7.55
C ASP A 100 13.02 -8.46 7.93
N SER A 101 12.70 -9.63 8.49
CA SER A 101 11.37 -9.96 9.00
C SER A 101 10.90 -9.08 10.16
N GLN A 102 11.81 -8.38 10.84
CA GLN A 102 11.49 -7.43 11.92
C GLN A 102 11.33 -5.99 11.42
N PHE A 103 11.55 -5.75 10.13
CA PHE A 103 11.45 -4.44 9.51
C PHE A 103 10.17 -4.36 8.67
N LEU A 104 9.42 -3.28 8.81
CA LEU A 104 8.22 -3.05 8.00
C LEU A 104 8.59 -2.81 6.53
N PHE A 105 9.71 -2.14 6.27
CA PHE A 105 10.18 -1.80 4.94
C PHE A 105 11.49 -2.51 4.57
N TRP A 106 11.58 -2.97 3.32
CA TRP A 106 12.82 -3.49 2.76
C TRP A 106 13.78 -2.34 2.42
N ASP A 107 13.29 -1.32 1.74
CA ASP A 107 14.02 -0.09 1.42
C ASP A 107 13.19 1.15 1.79
N CYS A 108 13.54 2.35 1.31
CA CYS A 108 12.83 3.58 1.70
C CYS A 108 11.41 3.71 1.14
N ILE A 109 10.96 2.83 0.23
CA ILE A 109 9.64 2.93 -0.42
C ILE A 109 8.90 1.58 -0.54
N HIS A 110 9.62 0.45 -0.53
CA HIS A 110 9.05 -0.88 -0.69
C HIS A 110 8.89 -1.61 0.65
N PRO A 111 7.71 -2.19 0.93
CA PRO A 111 7.52 -3.06 2.08
C PRO A 111 8.44 -4.29 2.08
N SER A 112 8.72 -4.82 3.27
CA SER A 112 9.40 -6.11 3.41
C SER A 112 8.50 -7.29 3.04
N GLU A 113 9.08 -8.46 2.84
CA GLU A 113 8.32 -9.70 2.65
C GLU A 113 7.34 -9.94 3.81
N ALA A 114 7.76 -9.73 5.05
CA ALA A 114 6.91 -9.90 6.23
C ALA A 114 5.69 -8.96 6.20
N THR A 115 5.84 -7.74 5.71
CA THR A 115 4.71 -6.82 5.50
C THR A 115 3.77 -7.32 4.40
N TYR A 116 4.30 -7.79 3.27
CA TYR A 116 3.48 -8.40 2.21
C TYR A 116 2.72 -9.64 2.69
N GLN A 117 3.32 -10.49 3.52
CA GLN A 117 2.66 -11.65 4.10
C GLN A 117 1.49 -11.24 5.01
N ASN A 118 1.64 -10.20 5.83
CA ASN A 118 0.55 -9.69 6.65
C ASN A 118 -0.57 -9.06 5.80
N LEU A 119 -0.22 -8.31 4.75
CA LEU A 119 -1.19 -7.74 3.82
C LEU A 119 -1.94 -8.82 3.03
N ALA A 120 -1.27 -9.87 2.60
CA ALA A 120 -1.90 -11.00 1.92
C ALA A 120 -2.97 -11.65 2.80
N LYS A 121 -2.65 -11.94 4.08
CA LYS A 121 -3.61 -12.47 5.05
C LYS A 121 -4.81 -11.56 5.25
N TYR A 122 -4.57 -10.25 5.32
CA TYR A 122 -5.65 -9.26 5.41
C TYR A 122 -6.56 -9.30 4.17
N ILE A 123 -5.99 -9.29 2.97
CA ILE A 123 -6.74 -9.32 1.71
C ILE A 123 -7.53 -10.62 1.59
N GLU A 124 -6.93 -11.77 1.91
CA GLU A 124 -7.60 -13.07 1.95
C GLU A 124 -8.81 -13.03 2.89
N SER A 125 -8.65 -12.46 4.09
CA SER A 125 -9.76 -12.31 5.04
C SER A 125 -10.92 -11.49 4.47
N LYS A 126 -10.62 -10.44 3.69
CA LYS A 126 -11.64 -9.60 3.05
C LYS A 126 -12.38 -10.37 1.97
N ILE A 127 -11.66 -11.09 1.11
CA ILE A 127 -12.26 -11.93 0.06
C ILE A 127 -13.18 -12.98 0.70
N LEU A 128 -12.67 -13.74 1.68
CA LEU A 128 -13.44 -14.79 2.35
C LEU A 128 -14.66 -14.25 3.10
N SER A 129 -14.55 -13.10 3.78
CA SER A 129 -15.68 -12.49 4.47
C SER A 129 -16.80 -12.07 3.52
N TYR A 130 -16.43 -11.65 2.31
CA TYR A 130 -17.37 -11.23 1.28
C TYR A 130 -18.15 -12.42 0.71
N ASP A 131 -17.49 -13.58 0.55
CA ASP A 131 -18.12 -14.83 0.07
C ASP A 131 -19.12 -15.43 1.06
N ILE A 132 -19.04 -15.10 2.34
CA ILE A 132 -19.98 -15.57 3.38
C ILE A 132 -21.24 -14.69 3.43
N THR A 133 -21.15 -13.42 3.02
CA THR A 133 -22.25 -12.44 3.11
C THR A 133 -22.96 -12.14 1.80
N GLY A 134 -22.46 -12.66 0.67
CA GLY A 134 -22.91 -12.36 -0.69
C GLY A 134 -23.74 -13.43 -1.38
#